data_AF-A0A1C5M2L4-F1
#
_entry.id   AF-A0A1C5M2L4-F1
#
_cell.length_a   1.000
_cell.length_b   1.000
_cell.length_c   1.000
_cell.angle_alpha   90.00
_cell.angle_beta   90.00
_cell.angle_gamma   90.00
#
_symmetry.space_group_name_H-M   'P 1'
#
loop_
_entity.id
_entity.type
_entity.pdbx_description
1 polymer ?
#
loop_
_entity_poly.entity_id
_entity_poly.type
_entity_poly.pdbx_seq_one_letter_code
_entity_poly.pdbx_strand_id
1 'polypeptide(L)'
;MKVVKLSHPNYEYDVHSLVKAFYAEEQVTVITPETKPEKLAELEPQVSLEIELEDTGAKIRVGEEIFCGMQRWKPLQMGIRTV
;
A
#
# COMPACT_ATOMS: atom_id res chain seq x y z
N MET A 1 14.08 -2.19 -0.50
CA MET A 1 13.06 -2.53 -1.51
C MET A 1 11.73 -2.60 -0.79
N LYS A 2 10.71 -1.88 -1.28
CA LYS A 2 9.39 -1.81 -0.67
C LYS A 2 8.39 -2.58 -1.51
N VAL A 3 7.80 -3.63 -0.93
CA VAL A 3 6.83 -4.47 -1.62
C VAL A 3 5.42 -4.11 -1.12
N VAL A 4 4.55 -3.78 -2.07
CA VAL A 4 3.17 -3.40 -1.83
C VAL A 4 2.25 -4.40 -2.51
N LYS A 5 1.34 -5.01 -1.75
CA LYS A 5 0.35 -5.93 -2.28
C LYS A 5 -0.96 -5.19 -2.51
N LEU A 6 -1.51 -5.30 -3.71
CA LEU A 6 -2.80 -4.74 -4.11
C LEU A 6 -3.78 -5.85 -4.43
N SER A 7 -5.01 -5.73 -3.94
CA SER A 7 -6.09 -6.64 -4.33
C SER A 7 -6.64 -6.35 -5.73
N HIS A 8 -6.52 -5.12 -6.23
CA HIS A 8 -6.96 -4.75 -7.58
C HIS A 8 -5.88 -3.99 -8.35
N PRO A 9 -5.58 -4.36 -9.61
CA PRO A 9 -4.51 -3.76 -10.40
C PRO A 9 -4.79 -2.32 -10.85
N ASN A 10 -6.05 -1.88 -10.83
CA ASN A 10 -6.48 -0.57 -11.34
C ASN A 10 -5.79 0.63 -10.65
N TYR A 11 -5.20 0.45 -9.47
CA TYR A 11 -4.55 1.51 -8.68
C TYR A 11 -3.04 1.33 -8.56
N GLU A 12 -2.44 0.42 -9.34
CA GLU A 12 -1.00 0.16 -9.33
C GLU A 12 -0.20 1.46 -9.54
N TYR A 13 -0.62 2.29 -10.49
CA TYR A 13 0.08 3.53 -10.82
C TYR A 13 0.00 4.59 -9.72
N ASP A 14 -1.19 4.80 -9.14
CA ASP A 14 -1.40 5.75 -8.05
C ASP A 14 -0.61 5.34 -6.79
N VAL A 15 -0.69 4.07 -6.42
CA VAL A 15 0.04 3.51 -5.26
C VAL A 15 1.54 3.57 -5.50
N HIS A 16 1.99 3.21 -6.70
CA HIS A 16 3.40 3.31 -7.06
C HIS A 16 3.90 4.75 -6.97
N SER A 17 3.13 5.72 -7.49
CA SER A 17 3.47 7.15 -7.40
C SER A 17 3.48 7.65 -5.96
N LEU A 18 2.49 7.26 -5.15
CA LEU A 18 2.38 7.67 -3.75
C LEU A 18 3.55 7.13 -2.93
N VAL A 19 3.83 5.83 -3.04
CA VAL A 19 4.98 5.21 -2.35
C VAL A 19 6.28 5.84 -2.81
N LYS A 20 6.42 6.13 -4.11
CA LYS A 20 7.60 6.80 -4.66
C LYS A 20 7.74 8.26 -4.21
N ALA A 21 6.64 8.95 -3.88
CA ALA A 21 6.69 10.28 -3.30
C ALA A 21 7.24 10.28 -1.86
N PHE A 22 6.99 9.23 -1.07
CA PHE A 22 7.54 9.08 0.28
C PHE A 22 8.91 8.38 0.32
N TYR A 23 9.15 7.46 -0.62
CA TYR A 23 10.35 6.63 -0.72
C TYR A 23 11.00 6.75 -2.10
N ALA A 24 11.44 7.97 -2.44
CA ALA A 24 11.94 8.29 -3.78
C ALA A 24 13.17 7.47 -4.21
N GLU A 25 14.02 7.09 -3.25
CA GLU A 25 15.26 6.33 -3.50
C GLU A 25 15.08 4.81 -3.35
N GLU A 26 13.92 4.34 -2.88
CA GLU A 26 13.67 2.92 -2.68
C GLU A 26 13.00 2.28 -3.89
N GLN A 27 13.43 1.07 -4.27
CA GLN A 27 12.74 0.29 -5.30
C GLN A 27 11.36 -0.14 -4.79
N VAL A 28 10.30 0.38 -5.41
CA VAL A 28 8.90 0.02 -5.14
C VAL A 28 8.50 -1.12 -6.07
N THR A 29 7.93 -2.19 -5.51
CA THR A 29 7.39 -3.31 -6.26
C THR A 29 5.95 -3.52 -5.85
N VAL A 30 5.06 -3.41 -6.82
CA VAL A 30 3.64 -3.63 -6.61
C VAL A 30 3.31 -5.05 -7.06
N ILE A 31 2.73 -5.83 -6.16
CA ILE A 31 2.23 -7.18 -6.41
C ILE A 31 0.73 -7.07 -6.58
N THR A 32 0.23 -7.56 -7.71
CA THR A 32 -1.19 -7.75 -7.98
C THR A 32 -1.51 -9.25 -7.98
N PRO A 33 -2.78 -9.67 -7.78
CA PRO A 33 -3.15 -11.09 -7.87
C PRO A 33 -2.87 -11.73 -9.23
N GLU A 34 -2.64 -10.93 -10.28
CA GLU A 34 -2.23 -11.40 -11.61
C GLU A 34 -0.72 -11.67 -11.72
N THR A 35 0.06 -11.29 -10.70
CA THR A 35 1.50 -11.55 -10.65
C THR A 35 1.76 -13.05 -10.57
N LYS A 36 2.76 -13.52 -11.34
CA LYS A 36 3.12 -14.94 -11.40
C LYS A 36 3.40 -15.50 -9.99
N PRO A 37 2.87 -16.69 -9.66
CA PRO A 37 3.00 -17.29 -8.33
C PRO A 37 4.46 -17.55 -7.92
N GLU A 38 5.35 -17.76 -8.89
CA GLU A 38 6.79 -17.93 -8.66
C GLU A 38 7.41 -16.68 -8.01
N LYS A 39 7.12 -15.49 -8.53
CA LYS A 39 7.59 -14.22 -7.95
C LYS A 39 6.79 -13.81 -6.73
N LEU A 40 5.51 -14.18 -6.68
CA LEU A 40 4.64 -13.92 -5.53
C LEU A 40 5.24 -14.54 -4.27
N ALA A 41 5.63 -15.82 -4.31
CA ALA A 41 6.19 -16.53 -3.17
C ALA A 41 7.51 -15.91 -2.66
N GLU A 42 8.33 -15.34 -3.55
CA GLU A 42 9.57 -14.65 -3.19
C GLU A 42 9.33 -13.26 -2.57
N LEU A 43 8.27 -12.57 -3.01
CA LEU A 43 7.97 -11.20 -2.60
C LEU A 43 6.96 -11.13 -1.44
N GLU A 44 6.12 -12.15 -1.24
CA GLU A 44 5.16 -12.29 -0.13
C GLU A 44 5.79 -12.05 1.24
N PRO A 45 6.93 -12.66 1.62
CA PRO A 45 7.55 -12.39 2.92
C PRO A 45 8.13 -10.96 3.04
N GLN A 46 8.27 -10.23 1.93
CA GLN A 46 8.78 -8.87 1.89
C GLN A 46 7.65 -7.82 1.85
N VAL A 47 6.39 -8.26 1.73
CA VAL A 47 5.22 -7.38 1.71
C VAL A 47 5.15 -6.63 3.03
N SER A 48 5.36 -5.31 2.95
CA SER A 48 5.28 -4.42 4.10
C SER A 48 3.96 -3.65 4.15
N LEU A 49 3.24 -3.63 3.03
CA LEU A 49 2.03 -2.84 2.83
C LEU A 49 1.03 -3.64 2.01
N GLU A 50 -0.18 -3.81 2.52
CA GLU A 50 -1.27 -4.50 1.83
C GLU A 50 -2.42 -3.53 1.64
N ILE A 51 -3.01 -3.49 0.45
CA ILE A 51 -4.13 -2.62 0.12
C ILE A 51 -5.25 -3.49 -0.46
N GLU A 52 -6.30 -3.65 0.32
CA GLU A 52 -7.54 -4.28 -0.08
C GLU A 52 -8.55 -3.21 -0.48
N LEU A 53 -8.96 -3.19 -1.75
CA LEU A 53 -10.00 -2.29 -2.24
C LEU A 53 -11.35 -2.99 -2.14
N GLU A 54 -12.30 -2.32 -1.49
CA GLU A 54 -13.69 -2.77 -1.30
C GLU A 54 -14.65 -1.79 -1.98
N ASP A 55 -15.91 -2.18 -2.22
CA ASP A 55 -16.90 -1.35 -2.93
C ASP A 55 -17.16 0.02 -2.28
N THR A 56 -16.90 0.17 -0.98
CA THR A 56 -17.18 1.39 -0.21
C THR A 56 -15.93 2.13 0.28
N GLY A 57 -14.73 1.60 0.01
CA GLY A 57 -13.49 2.17 0.52
C GLY A 57 -12.24 1.34 0.23
N ALA A 58 -11.17 1.66 0.94
CA ALA A 58 -9.91 0.92 0.86
C ALA A 58 -9.42 0.61 2.27
N LYS A 59 -8.99 -0.63 2.48
CA LYS A 59 -8.35 -1.09 3.70
C LYS A 59 -6.87 -1.26 3.43
N ILE A 60 -6.07 -0.41 4.07
CA ILE A 60 -4.62 -0.36 3.93
C ILE A 60 -4.02 -0.90 5.21
N ARG A 61 -3.23 -1.97 5.13
CA ARG A 61 -2.49 -2.53 6.25
C ARG A 61 -1.01 -2.20 6.08
N VAL A 62 -0.42 -1.61 7.11
CA VAL A 62 1.00 -1.24 7.16
C VAL A 62 1.61 -1.89 8.41
N GLY A 63 2.28 -3.03 8.22
CA GLY A 63 2.75 -3.85 9.35
C GLY A 63 1.59 -4.30 10.26
N GLU A 64 1.60 -3.86 11.51
CA GLU A 64 0.55 -4.16 12.50
C GLU A 64 -0.63 -3.18 12.46
N GLU A 65 -0.46 -2.02 11.82
CA GLU A 65 -1.50 -1.00 11.74
C GLU A 65 -2.44 -1.24 10.55
N ILE A 66 -3.74 -1.04 10.77
CA ILE A 66 -4.78 -1.17 9.74
C ILE A 66 -5.53 0.16 9.63
N PHE A 67 -5.53 0.72 8.43
CA PHE A 67 -6.23 1.95 8.06
C PHE A 67 -7.41 1.60 7.14
N CYS A 68 -8.64 1.71 7.64
CA CYS A 68 -9.83 1.63 6.80
C CYS A 68 -10.23 3.03 6.34
N GLY A 69 -10.05 3.33 5.06
CA GLY A 69 -10.59 4.51 4.40
C GLY A 69 -12.10 4.40 4.24
N MET A 70 -12.86 4.72 5.30
CA MET A 70 -14.25 5.16 5.15
C MET A 70 -14.25 6.62 4.65
N GLN A 71 -15.20 6.97 3.79
CA GLN A 71 -15.51 8.37 3.46
C GLN A 71 -16.03 9.14 4.70
N ARG A 72 -15.13 9.45 5.64
CA ARG A 72 -15.26 10.53 6.61
C ARG A 72 -13.89 10.77 7.26
N TRP A 73 -13.12 11.64 6.64
CA TRP A 73 -11.91 12.19 7.25
C TRP A 73 -12.33 12.95 8.51
N LYS A 74 -12.25 12.31 9.69
CA LYS A 74 -11.93 13.07 10.89
C LYS A 74 -10.41 13.18 10.87
N PRO A 75 -9.84 14.40 10.89
CA PRO A 75 -8.41 14.58 11.03
C PRO A 75 -8.03 14.06 12.42
N LEU A 76 -7.68 12.77 12.48
CA LEU A 76 -6.99 12.24 13.64
C LEU A 76 -5.64 12.95 13.65
N GLN A 77 -5.36 13.63 14.76
CA GLN A 77 -4.16 14.39 15.01
C GLN A 77 -2.91 13.52 14.80
N MET A 78 -2.46 13.37 13.56
CA MET A 78 -1.09 12.99 13.28
C MET A 78 -0.30 14.27 13.45
N GLY A 79 0.30 14.41 14.63
CA GLY A 79 1.26 15.46 14.92
C GLY A 79 2.45 15.33 13.99
N ILE A 80 2.33 15.93 12.81
CA ILE A 80 3.48 16.30 11.99
C ILE A 80 4.15 17.41 12.81
N ARG A 81 5.15 17.04 13.60
CA ARG A 81 6.10 18.01 14.15
C ARG A 81 6.88 18.56 12.96
N THR A 82 6.37 19.63 12.37
CA THR A 82 7.20 20.53 11.56
C THR A 82 8.15 21.21 12.52
N VAL A 83 9.45 20.95 12.33
CA VAL A 83 10.54 21.73 12.92
C VAL A 83 10.57 23.14 12.36
#